data_AF-A0A2H6EB43-F1
#
_entry.id   AF-A0A2H6EB43-F1
#
_cell.length_a   1.000
_cell.length_b   1.000
_cell.length_c   1.000
_cell.angle_alpha   90.00
_cell.angle_beta   90.00
_cell.angle_gamma   90.00
#
_symmetry.space_group_name_H-M   'P 1'
#
loop_
_entity.id
_entity.type
_entity.pdbx_description
1 polymer ?
#
loop_
_entity_poly.entity_id
_entity_poly.type
_entity_poly.pdbx_seq_one_letter_code
_entity_poly.pdbx_strand_id
1 'polypeptide(L)'
;MKYILSMKKGLIALFSVLVIISAVYAGAFLEYFQGRSEGDNVRLEWKTGEEVNLQIFKIERKTPQSPYVEIASIESKGSNSYYVYIDESAYKTNDLIFVYRLKIIENDGTVSYSSEVTVSHSVSGVKRTWGSIKAMFR
;
A
#
# COMPACT_ATOMS: atom_id res chain seq x y z
N MET A 1 -19.08 -3.91 53.71
CA MET A 1 -18.04 -3.04 53.11
C MET A 1 -17.10 -3.75 52.12
N LYS A 2 -16.59 -4.97 52.41
CA LYS A 2 -15.72 -5.74 51.50
C LYS A 2 -16.34 -6.07 50.12
N TYR A 3 -17.64 -6.36 50.07
CA TYR A 3 -18.36 -6.65 48.81
C TYR A 3 -18.38 -5.47 47.83
N ILE A 4 -18.59 -4.24 48.33
CA ILE A 4 -18.60 -3.02 47.51
C ILE A 4 -17.20 -2.74 46.93
N LEU A 5 -16.15 -3.02 47.72
CA LEU A 5 -14.76 -2.88 47.28
C LEU A 5 -14.41 -3.91 46.18
N SER A 6 -14.93 -5.13 46.29
CA SER A 6 -14.73 -6.20 45.30
C SER A 6 -15.45 -5.89 43.97
N MET A 7 -16.70 -5.42 44.04
CA MET A 7 -17.46 -4.96 42.86
C MET A 7 -16.78 -3.80 42.14
N LYS A 8 -16.24 -2.81 42.87
CA LYS A 8 -15.52 -1.67 42.27
C LYS A 8 -14.25 -2.11 41.54
N LYS A 9 -13.51 -3.09 42.08
CA LYS A 9 -12.31 -3.65 41.43
C LYS A 9 -12.67 -4.42 40.15
N GLY A 10 -13.74 -5.21 40.17
CA GLY A 10 -14.24 -5.92 38.98
C GLY A 10 -14.74 -4.97 37.90
N LEU A 11 -15.42 -3.89 38.28
CA LEU A 11 -15.90 -2.86 37.35
C LEU A 11 -14.74 -2.09 36.70
N ILE A 12 -13.72 -1.73 37.48
CA ILE A 12 -12.51 -1.06 36.97
C ILE A 12 -11.75 -1.99 35.99
N ALA A 13 -11.62 -3.28 36.33
CA ALA A 13 -10.98 -4.26 35.45
C ALA A 13 -11.74 -4.47 34.13
N LEU A 14 -13.08 -4.43 34.15
CA LEU A 14 -13.90 -4.53 32.94
C LEU A 14 -13.75 -3.29 32.04
N PHE A 15 -13.67 -2.09 32.64
CA PHE A 15 -13.42 -0.84 31.92
C PHE A 15 -12.03 -0.80 31.29
N SER A 16 -10.98 -1.27 31.96
CA SER A 16 -9.63 -1.32 31.37
C SER A 16 -9.52 -2.33 30.23
N VAL A 17 -10.23 -3.46 30.27
CA VAL A 17 -10.30 -4.40 29.13
C VAL A 17 -11.01 -3.77 27.93
N LEU A 18 -12.08 -2.99 28.14
CA LEU A 18 -12.81 -2.30 27.05
C LEU A 18 -11.97 -1.20 26.38
N VAL A 19 -11.15 -0.47 27.16
CA VAL A 19 -10.21 0.56 26.65
C VAL A 19 -9.05 -0.06 25.84
N ILE A 20 -8.67 -1.30 26.15
CA ILE A 20 -7.65 -2.04 25.37
C ILE A 20 -8.24 -2.59 24.06
N ILE A 21 -9.53 -2.96 24.03
CA ILE A 21 -10.19 -3.42 22.79
C ILE A 21 -10.38 -2.26 21.81
N SER A 22 -10.55 -1.04 22.30
CA SER A 22 -10.52 0.19 21.50
C SER A 22 -9.10 0.71 21.23
N ALA A 23 -8.06 -0.12 21.38
CA ALA A 23 -6.72 0.24 20.89
C ALA A 23 -6.89 0.68 19.44
N VAL A 24 -6.74 1.99 19.27
CA VAL A 24 -7.16 2.77 18.11
C VAL A 24 -6.63 2.09 16.87
N TYR A 25 -7.53 1.77 15.93
CA TYR A 25 -7.14 1.34 14.60
C TYR A 25 -6.43 2.51 13.94
N ALA A 26 -5.12 2.62 14.14
CA ALA A 26 -4.25 3.60 13.53
C ALA A 26 -3.65 3.02 12.24
N GLY A 27 -3.37 3.87 11.26
CA GLY A 27 -3.00 3.50 9.91
C GLY A 27 -4.13 3.72 8.90
N ALA A 28 -4.23 2.82 7.93
CA ALA A 28 -5.22 2.92 6.85
C ALA A 28 -5.99 1.62 6.67
N PHE A 29 -7.32 1.71 6.72
CA PHE A 29 -8.19 0.63 6.27
C PHE A 29 -8.39 0.76 4.76
N LEU A 30 -7.95 -0.23 4.00
CA LEU A 30 -8.11 -0.25 2.54
C LEU A 30 -9.38 -1.01 2.16
N GLU A 31 -10.28 -0.37 1.41
CA GLU A 31 -11.40 -1.07 0.76
C GLU A 31 -10.88 -1.96 -0.37
N TYR A 32 -9.92 -1.45 -1.15
CA TYR A 32 -9.19 -2.22 -2.15
C TYR A 32 -7.83 -1.60 -2.44
N PHE A 33 -6.93 -2.44 -2.93
CA PHE A 33 -5.71 -2.05 -3.62
C PHE A 33 -5.55 -2.95 -4.83
N GLN A 34 -5.40 -2.37 -6.01
CA GLN A 34 -5.35 -3.08 -7.28
C GLN A 34 -4.41 -2.40 -8.25
N GLY A 35 -4.02 -3.15 -9.28
CA GLY A 35 -3.07 -2.71 -10.29
C GLY A 35 -3.39 -3.33 -11.64
N ARG A 36 -3.19 -2.56 -12.72
CA ARG A 36 -3.37 -3.02 -14.09
C ARG A 36 -2.29 -2.47 -15.01
N SER A 37 -1.93 -3.27 -16.01
CA SER A 37 -1.09 -2.80 -17.11
C SER A 37 -1.89 -1.82 -17.97
N GLU A 38 -1.33 -0.65 -18.25
CA GLU A 38 -1.96 0.41 -19.05
C GLU A 38 -0.94 0.98 -20.03
N GLY A 39 -0.95 0.48 -21.27
CA GLY A 39 0.02 0.86 -22.30
C GLY A 39 1.45 0.49 -21.91
N ASP A 40 2.31 1.51 -21.80
CA ASP A 40 3.71 1.37 -21.40
C ASP A 40 3.90 1.51 -19.87
N ASN A 41 2.81 1.69 -19.11
CA ASN A 41 2.86 1.95 -17.67
C ASN A 41 2.08 0.88 -16.88
N VAL A 42 2.26 0.87 -15.57
CA VAL A 42 1.38 0.16 -14.64
C VAL A 42 0.60 1.18 -13.82
N ARG A 43 -0.73 1.10 -13.86
CA ARG A 43 -1.61 1.92 -13.02
C ARG A 43 -1.93 1.17 -11.74
N LEU A 44 -1.69 1.80 -10.61
CA LEU A 44 -2.10 1.35 -9.27
C LEU A 44 -3.22 2.25 -8.76
N GLU A 45 -4.23 1.64 -8.14
CA GLU A 45 -5.40 2.32 -7.62
C GLU A 45 -5.74 1.72 -6.25
N TRP A 46 -6.00 2.58 -5.26
CA TRP A 46 -6.54 2.15 -3.98
C TRP A 46 -7.57 3.12 -3.47
N LYS A 47 -8.44 2.59 -2.60
CA LYS A 47 -9.41 3.36 -1.85
C LYS A 47 -9.26 3.04 -0.38
N THR A 48 -9.15 4.08 0.43
CA THR A 48 -9.22 3.96 1.88
C THR A 48 -10.67 4.08 2.31
N GLY A 49 -11.08 3.27 3.28
CA GLY A 49 -12.32 3.53 4.03
C GLY A 49 -12.04 4.49 5.18
N GLU A 50 -10.95 4.26 5.92
CA GLU A 50 -10.54 5.07 7.05
C GLU A 50 -9.02 5.31 7.04
N GLU A 51 -8.61 6.53 7.42
CA GLU A 51 -7.22 6.92 7.63
C GLU A 51 -7.11 7.60 8.99
N VAL A 52 -6.42 6.96 9.94
CA VAL A 52 -6.27 7.45 11.32
C VAL A 52 -4.80 7.54 11.64
N ASN A 53 -4.32 8.72 12.02
CA ASN A 53 -2.91 8.96 12.32
C ASN A 53 -1.94 8.57 11.17
N LEU A 54 -2.45 8.52 9.94
CA LEU A 54 -1.68 8.16 8.76
C LEU A 54 -0.82 9.35 8.31
N GLN A 55 0.48 9.12 8.16
CA GLN A 55 1.40 10.10 7.61
C GLN A 55 1.44 9.98 6.09
N ILE A 56 1.86 8.82 5.57
CA ILE A 56 2.20 8.68 4.16
C ILE A 56 2.05 7.24 3.66
N PHE A 57 1.67 7.10 2.39
CA PHE A 57 1.77 5.84 1.65
C PHE A 57 3.07 5.81 0.86
N LYS A 58 3.83 4.73 1.02
CA LYS A 58 4.97 4.43 0.16
C LYS A 58 4.62 3.26 -0.74
N ILE A 59 4.87 3.42 -2.03
CA ILE A 59 4.61 2.37 -3.01
C ILE A 59 5.89 1.59 -3.19
N GLU A 60 5.84 0.29 -2.92
CA GLU A 60 6.96 -0.60 -3.12
C GLU A 60 6.67 -1.58 -4.26
N ARG A 61 7.68 -1.81 -5.09
CA ARG A 61 7.64 -2.75 -6.21
C ARG A 61 8.77 -3.75 -6.10
N LYS A 62 8.48 -5.01 -6.37
CA LYS A 62 9.48 -6.06 -6.63
C LYS A 62 9.17 -6.79 -7.94
N THR A 63 10.13 -7.57 -8.38
CA THR A 63 9.94 -8.62 -9.40
C THR A 63 10.11 -9.97 -8.71
N PRO A 64 9.82 -11.11 -9.38
CA PRO A 64 10.13 -12.43 -8.81
C PRO A 64 11.61 -12.63 -8.47
N GLN A 65 12.51 -11.83 -9.07
CA GLN A 65 13.97 -11.98 -8.94
C GLN A 65 14.63 -10.86 -8.15
N SER A 66 13.89 -9.80 -7.78
CA SER A 66 14.43 -8.62 -7.10
C SER A 66 13.73 -8.37 -5.76
N PRO A 67 14.39 -7.76 -4.77
CA PRO A 67 13.72 -7.32 -3.56
C PRO A 67 12.74 -6.17 -3.84
N TYR A 68 11.95 -5.81 -2.82
CA TYR A 68 11.12 -4.61 -2.83
C TYR A 68 11.98 -3.35 -2.88
N VAL A 69 11.59 -2.43 -3.76
CA VAL A 69 12.16 -1.09 -3.89
C VAL A 69 11.04 -0.08 -3.81
N GLU A 70 11.25 0.99 -3.04
CA GLU A 70 10.35 2.13 -2.99
C GLU A 70 10.40 2.90 -4.32
N ILE A 71 9.25 3.10 -4.95
CA ILE A 71 9.14 3.80 -6.24
C ILE A 71 8.42 5.14 -6.12
N ALA A 72 7.62 5.34 -5.06
CA ALA A 72 6.93 6.61 -4.82
C ALA A 72 6.50 6.76 -3.36
N SER A 73 6.26 8.01 -2.97
CA SER A 73 5.68 8.42 -1.70
C SER A 73 4.47 9.32 -1.99
N ILE A 74 3.32 9.04 -1.38
CA ILE A 74 2.03 9.69 -1.61
C ILE A 74 1.45 10.12 -0.27
N GLU A 75 1.28 11.43 -0.10
CA GLU A 75 0.68 12.03 1.10
C GLU A 75 -0.75 11.50 1.32
N SER A 76 -1.11 11.35 2.59
CA SER A 76 -2.48 11.02 2.99
C SER A 76 -3.44 12.16 2.64
N LYS A 77 -4.68 11.80 2.28
CA LYS A 77 -5.77 12.73 1.94
C LYS A 77 -6.89 12.69 2.99
N GLY A 78 -6.86 11.73 3.90
CA GLY A 78 -7.91 11.48 4.90
C GLY A 78 -8.84 10.32 4.50
N SER A 79 -9.71 9.93 5.43
CA SER A 79 -10.66 8.81 5.26
C SER A 79 -11.53 8.92 4.00
N ASN A 80 -11.96 7.77 3.47
CA ASN A 80 -12.77 7.65 2.25
C ASN A 80 -12.12 8.27 0.99
N SER A 81 -10.79 8.20 0.89
CA SER A 81 -10.04 8.82 -0.21
C SER A 81 -9.71 7.82 -1.30
N TYR A 82 -9.71 8.32 -2.54
CA TYR A 82 -9.27 7.58 -3.71
C TYR A 82 -7.90 8.07 -4.18
N TYR A 83 -7.06 7.10 -4.54
CA TYR A 83 -5.68 7.33 -4.94
C TYR A 83 -5.37 6.58 -6.23
N VAL A 84 -4.50 7.22 -7.01
CA VAL A 84 -3.98 6.69 -8.26
C VAL A 84 -2.51 6.98 -8.31
N TYR A 85 -1.73 5.99 -8.73
CA TYR A 85 -0.33 6.15 -9.07
C TYR A 85 -0.02 5.45 -10.39
N ILE A 86 0.81 6.09 -11.21
CA ILE A 86 1.26 5.55 -12.50
C ILE A 86 2.75 5.23 -12.39
N ASP A 87 3.10 3.95 -12.46
CA ASP A 87 4.48 3.52 -12.58
C ASP A 87 4.93 3.61 -14.05
N GLU A 88 5.54 4.74 -14.38
CA GLU A 88 6.16 4.99 -15.67
C GLU A 88 7.54 4.32 -15.81
N SER A 89 8.06 3.69 -14.76
CA SER A 89 9.36 3.01 -14.84
C SER A 89 9.23 1.53 -15.21
N ALA A 90 8.01 1.00 -15.27
CA ALA A 90 7.75 -0.40 -15.57
C ALA A 90 8.26 -0.84 -16.96
N TYR A 91 8.17 0.03 -17.98
CA TYR A 91 8.69 -0.29 -19.32
C TYR A 91 10.23 -0.37 -19.39
N LYS A 92 10.93 0.18 -18.41
CA LYS A 92 12.40 0.28 -18.43
C LYS A 92 13.08 -1.03 -18.05
N THR A 93 12.35 -1.95 -17.44
CA THR A 93 12.87 -3.27 -17.10
C THR A 93 12.39 -4.30 -18.12
N ASN A 94 13.14 -5.39 -18.28
CA ASN A 94 12.74 -6.50 -19.14
C ASN A 94 11.73 -7.44 -18.46
N ASP A 95 11.28 -7.08 -17.25
CA ASP A 95 10.38 -7.91 -16.47
C ASP A 95 8.94 -7.78 -16.98
N LEU A 96 8.25 -8.90 -16.98
CA LEU A 96 6.84 -8.98 -17.37
C LEU A 96 5.91 -9.09 -16.17
N ILE A 97 6.46 -9.36 -14.98
CA ILE A 97 5.68 -9.58 -13.76
C ILE A 97 6.24 -8.66 -12.69
N PHE A 98 5.36 -7.80 -12.18
CA PHE A 98 5.66 -6.92 -11.07
C PHE A 98 4.72 -7.22 -9.91
N VAL A 99 5.23 -7.13 -8.70
CA VAL A 99 4.45 -7.26 -7.48
C VAL A 99 4.55 -5.96 -6.71
N TYR A 100 3.40 -5.40 -6.36
CA TYR A 100 3.28 -4.13 -5.68
C TYR A 100 2.66 -4.31 -4.30
N ARG A 101 3.03 -3.42 -3.38
CA ARG A 101 2.35 -3.24 -2.09
C ARG A 101 2.44 -1.79 -1.65
N LEU A 102 1.50 -1.39 -0.81
CA LEU A 102 1.58 -0.14 -0.06
C LEU A 102 2.27 -0.43 1.26
N LYS A 103 3.29 0.37 1.57
CA LYS A 103 3.84 0.53 2.90
C LYS A 103 3.17 1.75 3.52
N ILE A 104 2.47 1.53 4.61
CA ILE A 104 1.60 2.48 5.29
C ILE A 104 2.39 2.96 6.51
N ILE A 105 2.70 4.26 6.56
CA ILE A 105 3.48 4.85 7.65
C ILE A 105 2.59 5.81 8.43
N GLU A 106 2.53 5.60 9.73
CA GLU A 106 1.81 6.44 10.69
C GLU A 106 2.71 7.56 11.24
N ASN A 107 2.11 8.61 11.83
CA ASN A 107 2.87 9.76 12.33
C ASN A 107 3.84 9.42 13.48
N ASP A 108 3.62 8.30 14.18
CA ASP A 108 4.52 7.79 15.22
C ASP A 108 5.65 6.90 14.67
N GLY A 109 5.68 6.68 13.35
CA GLY A 109 6.64 5.83 12.65
C GLY A 109 6.23 4.35 12.58
N THR A 110 5.06 3.97 13.09
CA THR A 110 4.52 2.62 12.94
C THR A 110 4.32 2.29 11.46
N VAL A 111 4.69 1.07 11.07
CA VAL A 111 4.64 0.62 9.68
C VAL A 111 3.73 -0.59 9.56
N SER A 112 2.76 -0.51 8.65
CA SER A 112 1.95 -1.64 8.21
C SER A 112 2.01 -1.77 6.67
N TYR A 113 1.46 -2.85 6.13
CA TYR A 113 1.51 -3.13 4.70
C TYR A 113 0.15 -3.58 4.18
N SER A 114 -0.16 -3.24 2.93
CA SER A 114 -1.30 -3.80 2.21
C SER A 114 -1.05 -5.26 1.79
N SER A 115 -2.10 -5.90 1.29
CA SER A 115 -1.96 -7.10 0.45
C SER A 115 -1.10 -6.82 -0.78
N GLU A 116 -0.42 -7.86 -1.28
CA GLU A 116 0.35 -7.79 -2.52
C GLU A 116 -0.58 -7.82 -3.74
N VAL A 117 -0.24 -7.03 -4.76
CA VAL A 117 -0.91 -7.02 -6.06
C VAL A 117 0.09 -7.39 -7.14
N THR A 118 -0.18 -8.47 -7.87
CA THR A 118 0.64 -8.91 -8.99
C THR A 118 0.07 -8.40 -10.30
N VAL A 119 0.90 -7.72 -11.09
CA VAL A 119 0.55 -7.22 -12.42
C VAL A 119 1.43 -7.88 -13.46
N SER A 120 0.79 -8.52 -14.45
CA SER A 120 1.46 -8.95 -15.68
C SER A 120 1.48 -7.76 -16.65
N HIS A 121 2.66 -7.20 -16.89
CA HIS A 121 2.87 -6.04 -17.74
C HIS A 121 3.27 -6.49 -19.15
N SER A 122 2.43 -6.17 -20.12
CA SER A 122 2.68 -6.48 -21.53
C SER A 122 2.73 -5.19 -22.34
N VAL A 123 3.95 -4.70 -22.59
CA VAL A 123 4.15 -3.63 -23.56
C VAL A 123 4.04 -4.20 -24.97
N SER A 124 3.28 -3.51 -25.84
CA SER A 124 3.09 -3.92 -27.24
C SER A 124 4.43 -4.24 -27.93
N GLY A 125 4.58 -5.48 -28.42
CA GLY A 125 5.86 -5.98 -28.97
C GLY A 125 6.41 -5.17 -30.14
N VAL A 126 5.52 -4.49 -30.89
CA VAL A 126 5.87 -3.61 -32.01
C VAL A 126 6.75 -2.44 -31.54
N LYS A 127 6.45 -1.81 -30.40
CA LYS A 127 7.28 -0.69 -29.90
C LYS A 127 8.69 -1.15 -29.48
N ARG A 128 8.80 -2.34 -28.90
CA ARG A 128 10.10 -2.92 -28.49
C ARG A 128 11.02 -3.17 -29.70
N THR A 129 10.49 -3.71 -30.80
CA THR A 129 11.31 -4.00 -31.99
C THR A 129 11.78 -2.73 -32.70
N TRP A 130 10.92 -1.70 -32.79
CA TRP A 130 11.32 -0.41 -33.39
C TRP A 130 12.43 0.31 -32.62
N GLY A 131 12.44 0.23 -31.29
CA GLY A 131 13.51 0.80 -30.46
C GLY A 131 14.86 0.11 -30.71
N SER A 132 14.90 -1.22 -30.70
CA SER A 132 16.11 -2.00 -30.96
C SER A 132 16.65 -1.78 -32.37
N ILE A 133 15.79 -1.75 -33.39
CA ILE A 133 16.18 -1.50 -34.78
C ILE A 133 16.82 -0.11 -34.90
N LYS A 134 16.20 0.93 -34.32
CA LYS A 134 16.74 2.30 -34.40
C LYS A 134 18.09 2.45 -33.69
N ALA A 135 18.34 1.69 -32.62
CA ALA A 135 19.63 1.69 -31.92
C ALA A 135 20.76 1.02 -32.71
N MET A 136 20.44 0.13 -33.66
CA MET A 136 21.44 -0.58 -34.49
C MET A 136 22.02 0.27 -35.63
N PHE A 137 21.36 1.37 -36.00
CA PHE A 137 21.78 2.23 -37.12
C PHE A 137 22.36 3.56 -36.65
N ARG A 138 23.02 3.55 -35.48
CA ARG A 138 23.48 4.74 -34.79
C ARG A 138 24.92 4.58 -34.31
#